data_AF-A0A952XJX3-F1
#
_entry.id   AF-A0A952XJX3-F1
#
_cell.length_a   1.000
_cell.length_b   1.000
_cell.length_c   1.000
_cell.angle_alpha   90.00
_cell.angle_beta   90.00
_cell.angle_gamma   90.00
#
_symmetry.space_group_name_H-M   'P 1'
#
loop_
_entity.id
_entity.type
_entity.pdbx_description
1 polymer ?
#
loop_
_entity_poly.entity_id
_entity_poly.type
_entity_poly.pdbx_seq_one_letter_code
_entity_poly.pdbx_strand_id
1 'polypeptide(L)'
;MLRSLALLAAAMVLAWAPQASAQPQRDPFNGQFGVIELAPPPAEAAQLAKAMGDALEALQPQRPGQTDVYMIVASLWGEPVFEREASQADAILRQHLGVEGRSILLSAGGEGARRYPAATPTNIAAAIGQIGALIDPAEDMVVIFLTSHGSPDGSIALRENNRMGASMRPTHLRDMLAQAGIRNRVVIVSACFSGAFIAPLMDDNTIVLTAAAPDRSSFGCQPQRDWTFFGDAYFNTAVRGGANLIDAFDQAKTLIERWEREQNLTPPSNPQRYVGPRANEMLRRVERAARGR
;
A
#
# COMPACT_ATOMS: atom_id res chain seq x y z
N MET A 1 -80.41 -21.77 35.68
CA MET A 1 -79.08 -22.31 35.32
C MET A 1 -78.39 -21.31 34.40
N LEU A 2 -77.16 -20.94 34.77
CA LEU A 2 -76.26 -19.99 34.11
C LEU A 2 -75.99 -20.31 32.63
N ARG A 3 -75.71 -19.26 31.84
CA ARG A 3 -74.52 -19.07 30.96
C ARG A 3 -74.76 -17.86 30.04
N SER A 4 -74.26 -16.67 30.36
CA SER A 4 -72.90 -16.14 30.16
C SER A 4 -72.69 -15.49 28.76
N LEU A 5 -72.49 -14.17 28.78
CA LEU A 5 -72.01 -13.30 27.70
C LEU A 5 -70.62 -13.73 27.18
N ALA A 6 -70.32 -13.41 25.92
CA ALA A 6 -68.96 -13.00 25.52
C ALA A 6 -69.00 -12.09 24.28
N LEU A 7 -68.73 -10.80 24.50
CA LEU A 7 -68.34 -9.82 23.48
C LEU A 7 -66.87 -10.08 23.09
N LEU A 8 -66.61 -10.27 21.80
CA LEU A 8 -65.26 -10.32 21.24
C LEU A 8 -64.76 -8.89 20.99
N ALA A 9 -63.90 -8.40 21.87
CA ALA A 9 -63.12 -7.19 21.65
C ALA A 9 -61.80 -7.57 20.96
N ALA A 10 -61.59 -7.05 19.74
CA ALA A 10 -60.35 -7.20 19.01
C ALA A 10 -59.28 -6.25 19.59
N ALA A 11 -58.22 -6.78 20.16
CA ALA A 11 -57.06 -6.01 20.59
C ALA A 11 -55.99 -6.04 19.48
N MET A 12 -55.86 -4.93 18.74
CA MET A 12 -54.71 -4.67 17.89
C MET A 12 -53.50 -4.33 18.77
N VAL A 13 -52.57 -5.27 18.91
CA VAL A 13 -51.26 -5.02 19.53
C VAL A 13 -50.34 -4.46 18.46
N LEU A 14 -50.18 -3.14 18.43
CA LEU A 14 -49.11 -2.48 17.67
C LEU A 14 -47.78 -2.78 18.39
N ALA A 15 -47.00 -3.70 17.84
CA ALA A 15 -45.65 -3.98 18.31
C ALA A 15 -44.73 -2.79 18.01
N TRP A 16 -44.41 -1.99 19.03
CA TRP A 16 -43.34 -1.01 18.98
C TRP A 16 -42.00 -1.75 19.08
N ALA A 17 -41.38 -2.03 17.93
CA ALA A 17 -39.99 -2.47 17.90
C ALA A 17 -39.09 -1.26 18.21
N PRO A 18 -38.16 -1.34 19.18
CA PRO A 18 -37.21 -0.27 19.38
C PRO A 18 -36.32 -0.20 18.13
N GLN A 19 -36.34 0.96 17.46
CA GLN A 19 -35.37 1.25 16.43
C GLN A 19 -34.00 1.31 17.12
N ALA A 20 -33.20 0.26 16.97
CA ALA A 20 -31.80 0.28 17.34
C ALA A 20 -31.12 1.35 16.49
N SER A 21 -30.96 2.55 17.06
CA SER A 21 -30.12 3.58 16.48
C SER A 21 -28.70 3.01 16.43
N ALA A 22 -28.23 2.63 15.24
CA ALA A 22 -26.83 2.33 15.02
C ALA A 22 -26.04 3.59 15.38
N GLN A 23 -25.40 3.60 16.55
CA GLN A 23 -24.53 4.70 16.89
C GLN A 23 -23.42 4.76 15.83
N PRO A 24 -23.06 5.96 15.34
CA PRO A 24 -21.92 6.08 14.44
C PRO A 24 -20.72 5.43 15.13
N GLN A 25 -20.22 4.34 14.55
CA GLN A 25 -19.06 3.64 15.08
C GLN A 25 -17.89 4.62 15.04
N ARG A 26 -17.53 5.17 16.20
CA ARG A 26 -16.40 6.09 16.32
C ARG A 26 -15.13 5.35 15.89
N ASP A 27 -14.31 6.03 15.09
CA ASP A 27 -12.97 5.55 14.76
C ASP A 27 -12.21 5.25 16.06
N PRO A 28 -11.86 3.98 16.34
CA PRO A 28 -11.22 3.60 17.60
C PRO A 28 -9.82 4.21 17.77
N PHE A 29 -9.24 4.76 16.70
CA PHE A 29 -7.90 5.33 16.71
C PHE A 29 -7.87 6.86 16.71
N ASN A 30 -9.02 7.54 16.77
CA ASN A 30 -9.11 9.00 16.74
C ASN A 30 -8.32 9.64 15.58
N GLY A 31 -8.34 9.02 14.40
CA GLY A 31 -7.62 9.46 13.21
C GLY A 31 -6.13 9.06 13.17
N GLN A 32 -5.60 8.38 14.19
CA GLN A 32 -4.23 7.88 14.17
C GLN A 32 -4.09 6.60 13.33
N PHE A 33 -2.88 6.32 12.86
CA PHE A 33 -2.58 5.07 12.18
C PHE A 33 -2.39 3.96 13.22
N GLY A 34 -3.44 3.17 13.44
CA GLY A 34 -3.49 2.12 14.46
C GLY A 34 -3.87 0.77 13.89
N VAL A 35 -3.87 -0.25 14.76
CA VAL A 35 -4.22 -1.63 14.42
C VAL A 35 -5.06 -2.27 15.51
N ILE A 36 -6.01 -3.12 15.10
CA ILE A 36 -6.57 -4.14 15.97
C ILE A 36 -5.83 -5.44 15.64
N GLU A 37 -5.10 -5.99 16.60
CA GLU A 37 -4.35 -7.23 16.42
C GLU A 37 -4.57 -8.23 17.57
N LEU A 38 -4.51 -9.50 17.21
CA LEU A 38 -4.35 -10.61 18.12
C LEU A 38 -2.84 -10.88 18.28
N ALA A 39 -2.41 -11.02 19.52
CA ALA A 39 -1.05 -11.42 19.81
C ALA A 39 -0.80 -12.84 19.26
N PRO A 40 0.27 -13.04 18.46
CA PRO A 40 0.65 -14.38 18.05
C PRO A 40 1.19 -15.18 19.26
N PRO A 41 1.30 -16.51 19.17
CA PRO A 41 1.96 -17.33 20.18
C PRO A 41 3.38 -16.80 20.50
N PRO A 42 3.89 -16.94 21.74
CA PRO A 42 5.15 -16.31 22.15
C PRO A 42 6.36 -16.61 21.25
N ALA A 43 6.48 -17.84 20.74
CA ALA A 43 7.57 -18.21 19.84
C ALA A 43 7.48 -17.49 18.49
N GLU A 44 6.28 -17.38 17.92
CA GLU A 44 6.03 -16.66 16.67
C GLU A 44 6.23 -15.15 16.87
N ALA A 45 5.78 -14.59 18.01
CA ALA A 45 6.03 -13.20 18.36
C ALA A 45 7.53 -12.86 18.39
N ALA A 46 8.34 -13.73 19.03
CA ALA A 46 9.79 -13.57 19.07
C ALA A 46 10.43 -13.67 17.67
N GLN A 47 9.96 -14.58 16.82
CA GLN A 47 10.41 -14.70 15.43
C GLN A 47 10.08 -13.47 14.60
N LEU A 48 8.86 -12.92 14.73
CA LEU A 48 8.44 -11.71 14.02
C LEU A 48 9.26 -10.49 14.44
N ALA A 49 9.50 -10.34 15.74
CA ALA A 49 10.35 -9.27 16.28
C ALA A 49 11.79 -9.39 15.77
N LYS A 50 12.37 -10.61 15.81
CA LYS A 50 13.71 -10.85 15.29
C LYS A 50 13.81 -10.57 13.80
N ALA A 51 12.85 -11.05 13.00
CA ALA A 51 12.84 -10.82 11.55
C ALA A 51 12.82 -9.34 11.21
N MET A 52 12.04 -8.53 11.94
CA MET A 52 12.03 -7.08 11.75
C MET A 52 13.37 -6.45 12.15
N GLY A 53 13.94 -6.81 13.30
CA GLY A 53 15.25 -6.31 13.75
C GLY A 53 16.35 -6.59 12.74
N ASP A 54 16.46 -7.85 12.30
CA ASP A 54 17.45 -8.29 11.30
C ASP A 54 17.29 -7.51 9.98
N ALA A 55 16.04 -7.26 9.54
CA ALA A 55 15.76 -6.52 8.30
C ALA A 55 16.15 -5.04 8.39
N LEU A 56 15.97 -4.41 9.55
CA LEU A 56 16.40 -3.02 9.78
C LEU A 56 17.92 -2.90 9.84
N GLU A 57 18.60 -3.83 10.51
CA GLU A 57 20.06 -3.87 10.63
C GLU A 57 20.76 -4.16 9.29
N ALA A 58 20.09 -4.88 8.39
CA ALA A 58 20.62 -5.21 7.07
C ALA A 58 20.67 -4.00 6.11
N LEU A 59 19.99 -2.88 6.44
CA LEU A 59 20.03 -1.67 5.63
C LEU A 59 21.39 -0.98 5.72
N GLN A 60 22.06 -0.85 4.58
CA GLN A 60 23.35 -0.17 4.48
C GLN A 60 23.20 1.35 4.70
N PRO A 61 24.21 2.01 5.31
CA PRO A 61 24.23 3.47 5.42
C PRO A 61 24.40 4.15 4.06
N GLN A 62 24.01 5.42 4.00
CA GLN A 62 24.19 6.22 2.79
C GLN A 62 25.68 6.42 2.48
N ARG A 63 25.98 6.71 1.20
CA ARG A 63 27.34 6.98 0.71
C ARG A 63 27.48 8.47 0.40
N PRO A 64 28.25 9.23 1.20
CA PRO A 64 28.33 10.68 1.02
C PRO A 64 28.84 11.06 -0.38
N GLY A 65 28.17 12.02 -1.02
CA GLY A 65 28.50 12.50 -2.35
C GLY A 65 27.94 11.64 -3.48
N GLN A 66 27.09 10.65 -3.17
CA GLN A 66 26.42 9.78 -4.13
C GLN A 66 24.94 9.73 -3.78
N THR A 67 24.08 10.09 -4.74
CA THR A 67 22.64 9.85 -4.59
C THR A 67 22.35 8.36 -4.47
N ASP A 68 22.05 7.92 -3.25
CA ASP A 68 21.55 6.59 -2.97
C ASP A 68 20.03 6.54 -3.12
N VAL A 69 19.53 5.35 -3.40
CA VAL A 69 18.11 5.05 -3.40
C VAL A 69 17.81 4.03 -2.33
N TYR A 70 16.87 4.37 -1.47
CA TYR A 70 16.31 3.48 -0.46
C TYR A 70 14.92 3.04 -0.87
N MET A 71 14.56 1.80 -0.56
CA MET A 71 13.28 1.22 -0.95
C MET A 71 12.51 0.68 0.25
N ILE A 72 11.23 1.01 0.31
CA ILE A 72 10.25 0.40 1.20
C ILE A 72 9.20 -0.26 0.32
N VAL A 73 9.12 -1.58 0.35
CA VAL A 73 8.10 -2.33 -0.39
C VAL A 73 7.20 -3.02 0.62
N ALA A 74 5.88 -2.89 0.47
CA ALA A 74 4.94 -3.49 1.41
C ALA A 74 3.74 -4.12 0.71
N SER A 75 3.57 -5.44 0.86
CA SER A 75 2.32 -6.14 0.60
C SER A 75 1.46 -6.11 1.85
N LEU A 76 0.35 -5.39 1.80
CA LEU A 76 -0.43 -5.06 2.99
C LEU A 76 -1.60 -6.01 3.23
N TRP A 77 -1.87 -6.95 2.33
CA TRP A 77 -2.96 -7.92 2.49
C TRP A 77 -2.49 -9.36 2.29
N GLY A 78 -3.00 -10.26 3.13
CA GLY A 78 -2.60 -11.68 3.21
C GLY A 78 -3.01 -12.57 2.02
N GLU A 79 -3.40 -11.99 0.89
CA GLU A 79 -3.67 -12.73 -0.34
C GLU A 79 -2.37 -12.90 -1.13
N PRO A 80 -2.09 -14.09 -1.68
CA PRO A 80 -0.77 -14.40 -2.24
C PRO A 80 -0.31 -13.49 -3.40
N VAL A 81 -1.26 -12.96 -4.19
CA VAL A 81 -0.96 -12.05 -5.30
C VAL A 81 -0.20 -10.80 -4.86
N PHE A 82 -0.49 -10.26 -3.67
CA PHE A 82 0.14 -9.04 -3.19
C PHE A 82 1.59 -9.27 -2.77
N GLU A 83 1.90 -10.38 -2.09
CA GLU A 83 3.28 -10.72 -1.76
C GLU A 83 4.10 -11.08 -3.02
N ARG A 84 3.50 -11.76 -4.00
CA ARG A 84 4.16 -12.04 -5.29
C ARG A 84 4.43 -10.77 -6.06
N GLU A 85 3.48 -9.86 -6.15
CA GLU A 85 3.67 -8.55 -6.80
C GLU A 85 4.74 -7.73 -6.07
N ALA A 86 4.67 -7.62 -4.74
CA ALA A 86 5.66 -6.89 -3.93
C ALA A 86 7.07 -7.43 -4.13
N SER A 87 7.27 -8.73 -3.98
CA SER A 87 8.60 -9.36 -4.07
C SER A 87 9.20 -9.27 -5.47
N GLN A 88 8.39 -9.43 -6.52
CA GLN A 88 8.88 -9.28 -7.89
C GLN A 88 9.13 -7.81 -8.26
N ALA A 89 8.27 -6.87 -7.81
CA ALA A 89 8.47 -5.44 -8.03
C ALA A 89 9.72 -4.94 -7.31
N ASP A 90 10.00 -5.41 -6.09
CA ASP A 90 11.25 -5.13 -5.38
C ASP A 90 12.46 -5.55 -6.22
N ALA A 91 12.49 -6.80 -6.70
CA ALA A 91 13.60 -7.30 -7.51
C ALA A 91 13.82 -6.48 -8.80
N ILE A 92 12.74 -6.14 -9.51
CA ILE A 92 12.79 -5.34 -10.74
C ILE A 92 13.29 -3.92 -10.46
N LEU A 93 12.72 -3.25 -9.45
CA LEU A 93 13.09 -1.88 -9.11
C LEU A 93 14.52 -1.81 -8.57
N ARG A 94 14.95 -2.80 -7.79
CA ARG A 94 16.33 -2.85 -7.30
C ARG A 94 17.34 -2.94 -8.44
N GLN A 95 17.07 -3.78 -9.43
CA GLN A 95 17.88 -3.87 -10.63
C GLN A 95 17.83 -2.56 -11.44
N HIS A 96 16.64 -2.01 -11.66
CA HIS A 96 16.41 -0.81 -12.47
C HIS A 96 17.06 0.46 -11.88
N LEU A 97 17.06 0.59 -10.55
CA LEU A 97 17.56 1.76 -9.82
C LEU A 97 18.96 1.54 -9.23
N GLY A 98 19.56 0.36 -9.41
CA GLY A 98 20.88 0.02 -8.86
C GLY A 98 20.90 0.01 -7.33
N VAL A 99 19.86 -0.54 -6.70
CA VAL A 99 19.69 -0.61 -5.24
C VAL A 99 20.22 -1.94 -4.70
N GLU A 100 21.35 -1.87 -4.00
CA GLU A 100 21.95 -2.99 -3.28
C GLU A 100 22.02 -2.67 -1.79
N GLY A 101 21.51 -3.58 -0.96
CA GLY A 101 21.55 -3.46 0.50
C GLY A 101 20.72 -2.32 1.11
N ARG A 102 19.89 -1.61 0.34
CA ARG A 102 19.08 -0.45 0.80
C ARG A 102 17.58 -0.62 0.56
N SER A 103 17.11 -1.87 0.43
CA SER A 103 15.67 -2.18 0.30
C SER A 103 15.20 -3.03 1.48
N ILE A 104 14.00 -2.70 1.99
CA ILE A 104 13.27 -3.51 2.96
C ILE A 104 11.88 -3.86 2.40
N LEU A 105 11.53 -5.14 2.47
CA LEU A 105 10.21 -5.65 2.09
C LEU A 105 9.44 -6.13 3.32
N LEU A 106 8.21 -5.64 3.49
CA LEU A 106 7.27 -6.04 4.53
C LEU A 106 6.08 -6.78 3.91
N SER A 107 5.56 -7.80 4.58
CA SER A 107 4.40 -8.55 4.08
C SER A 107 3.37 -8.87 5.15
N ALA A 108 2.09 -8.72 4.81
CA ALA A 108 0.96 -9.21 5.58
C ALA A 108 0.75 -10.74 5.44
N GLY A 109 1.64 -11.42 4.73
CA GLY A 109 1.62 -12.87 4.50
C GLY A 109 1.19 -13.24 3.07
N GLY A 110 1.57 -14.43 2.65
CA GLY A 110 1.23 -15.00 1.34
C GLY A 110 1.04 -16.51 1.45
N GLU A 111 1.44 -17.25 0.42
CA GLU A 111 1.45 -18.71 0.46
C GLU A 111 2.64 -19.26 1.26
N GLY A 112 2.38 -20.22 2.13
CA GLY A 112 3.41 -20.98 2.84
C GLY A 112 3.99 -20.28 4.07
N ALA A 113 5.22 -20.65 4.42
CA ALA A 113 5.91 -20.11 5.59
C ALA A 113 6.28 -18.64 5.38
N ARG A 114 6.19 -17.84 6.44
CA ARG A 114 6.50 -16.41 6.41
C ARG A 114 7.97 -16.18 6.04
N ARG A 115 8.20 -15.35 5.02
CA ARG A 115 9.53 -15.00 4.50
C ARG A 115 9.98 -13.58 4.85
N TYR A 116 9.02 -12.70 5.13
CA TYR A 116 9.26 -11.27 5.33
C TYR A 116 8.72 -10.80 6.69
N PRO A 117 9.31 -9.74 7.27
CA PRO A 117 8.75 -9.10 8.45
C PRO A 117 7.29 -8.68 8.22
N ALA A 118 6.49 -8.71 9.28
CA ALA A 118 5.06 -8.39 9.19
C ALA A 118 4.84 -6.92 8.79
N ALA A 119 3.93 -6.66 7.86
CA ALA A 119 3.53 -5.32 7.45
C ALA A 119 2.54 -4.68 8.46
N THR A 120 2.88 -4.68 9.75
CA THR A 120 2.11 -3.98 10.80
C THR A 120 2.31 -2.46 10.68
N PRO A 121 1.38 -1.62 11.20
CA PRO A 121 1.61 -0.18 11.30
C PRO A 121 2.93 0.17 11.99
N THR A 122 3.27 -0.52 13.09
CA THR A 122 4.54 -0.33 13.81
C THR A 122 5.75 -0.63 12.94
N ASN A 123 5.75 -1.74 12.18
CA ASN A 123 6.89 -2.12 11.35
C ASN A 123 7.04 -1.21 10.13
N ILE A 124 5.94 -0.72 9.56
CA ILE A 124 5.97 0.30 8.49
C ILE A 124 6.58 1.59 9.04
N ALA A 125 6.13 2.06 10.21
CA ALA A 125 6.69 3.24 10.86
C ALA A 125 8.18 3.05 11.19
N ALA A 126 8.58 1.87 11.67
CA ALA A 126 9.98 1.55 11.98
C ALA A 126 10.86 1.53 10.73
N ALA A 127 10.39 0.96 9.61
CA ALA A 127 11.11 0.97 8.33
C ALA A 127 11.31 2.41 7.81
N ILE A 128 10.26 3.23 7.85
CA ILE A 128 10.30 4.65 7.48
C ILE A 128 11.29 5.41 8.37
N GLY A 129 11.23 5.20 9.69
CA GLY A 129 12.12 5.85 10.66
C GLY A 129 13.59 5.44 10.49
N GLN A 130 13.86 4.16 10.29
CA GLN A 130 15.22 3.65 10.07
C GLN A 130 15.83 4.22 8.79
N ILE A 131 15.08 4.23 7.69
CA ILE A 131 15.56 4.84 6.44
C ILE A 131 15.77 6.34 6.63
N GLY A 132 14.85 7.05 7.28
CA GLY A 132 15.02 8.46 7.62
C GLY A 132 16.30 8.77 8.42
N ALA A 133 16.74 7.83 9.26
CA ALA A 133 18.00 7.96 10.02
C ALA A 133 19.26 7.62 9.21
N LEU A 134 19.14 6.85 8.12
CA LEU A 134 20.27 6.41 7.30
C LEU A 134 20.54 7.35 6.11
N ILE A 135 19.52 8.01 5.57
CA ILE A 135 19.63 8.86 4.38
C ILE A 135 20.26 10.22 4.68
N ASP A 136 20.87 10.84 3.67
CA ASP A 136 21.00 12.28 3.59
C ASP A 136 19.74 12.86 2.89
N PRO A 137 18.87 13.60 3.58
CA PRO A 137 17.61 14.09 3.01
C PRO A 137 17.79 15.15 1.91
N ALA A 138 19.00 15.67 1.70
CA ALA A 138 19.33 16.57 0.60
C ALA A 138 19.84 15.83 -0.65
N GLU A 139 20.42 14.65 -0.48
CA GLU A 139 21.13 13.92 -1.55
C GLU A 139 20.42 12.65 -2.00
N ASP A 140 19.66 11.98 -1.13
CA ASP A 140 19.10 10.65 -1.35
C ASP A 140 17.60 10.65 -1.69
N MET A 141 17.16 9.57 -2.35
CA MET A 141 15.76 9.35 -2.74
C MET A 141 15.19 8.10 -2.09
N VAL A 142 13.93 8.16 -1.65
CA VAL A 142 13.18 7.00 -1.13
C VAL A 142 12.08 6.60 -2.10
N VAL A 143 12.06 5.33 -2.51
CA VAL A 143 10.99 4.73 -3.29
C VAL A 143 10.12 3.89 -2.37
N ILE A 144 8.83 4.20 -2.30
CA ILE A 144 7.85 3.45 -1.52
C ILE A 144 6.89 2.78 -2.49
N PHE A 145 6.75 1.45 -2.41
CA PHE A 145 5.74 0.70 -3.14
C PHE A 145 4.80 0.00 -2.16
N LEU A 146 3.51 0.32 -2.26
CA LEU A 146 2.45 -0.31 -1.47
C LEU A 146 1.49 -1.06 -2.40
N THR A 147 1.16 -2.30 -2.05
CA THR A 147 0.14 -3.07 -2.76
C THR A 147 -0.86 -3.74 -1.81
N SER A 148 -2.15 -3.60 -2.12
CA SER A 148 -3.25 -4.13 -1.31
C SER A 148 -4.62 -3.94 -1.99
N HIS A 149 -5.68 -4.30 -1.25
CA HIS A 149 -7.01 -3.75 -1.46
C HIS A 149 -7.11 -2.30 -0.98
N GLY A 150 -7.99 -1.52 -1.61
CA GLY A 150 -8.31 -0.16 -1.22
C GLY A 150 -9.80 0.01 -0.91
N SER A 151 -10.13 1.07 -0.18
CA SER A 151 -11.50 1.39 0.23
C SER A 151 -11.98 2.70 -0.42
N PRO A 152 -13.31 2.88 -0.63
CA PRO A 152 -13.86 4.11 -1.22
C PRO A 152 -13.56 5.40 -0.45
N ASP A 153 -13.10 5.32 0.80
CA ASP A 153 -12.62 6.47 1.58
C ASP A 153 -11.17 6.88 1.23
N GLY A 154 -10.59 6.25 0.21
CA GLY A 154 -9.23 6.51 -0.27
C GLY A 154 -8.13 5.82 0.54
N SER A 155 -8.49 5.00 1.54
CA SER A 155 -7.52 4.28 2.34
C SER A 155 -7.08 2.96 1.70
N ILE A 156 -5.87 2.53 2.05
CA ILE A 156 -5.35 1.19 1.72
C ILE A 156 -5.50 0.27 2.92
N ALA A 157 -6.01 -0.94 2.70
CA ALA A 157 -6.27 -1.86 3.78
C ALA A 157 -5.01 -2.64 4.18
N LEU A 158 -4.85 -2.89 5.46
CA LEU A 158 -3.84 -3.77 6.01
C LEU A 158 -4.54 -4.97 6.64
N ARG A 159 -4.24 -6.18 6.19
CA ARG A 159 -4.87 -7.39 6.72
C ARG A 159 -3.94 -8.58 6.68
N GLU A 160 -3.63 -9.10 7.86
CA GLU A 160 -2.99 -10.40 8.01
C GLU A 160 -4.02 -11.42 8.47
N ASN A 161 -4.04 -12.58 7.79
CA ASN A 161 -5.05 -13.60 8.00
C ASN A 161 -5.11 -14.02 9.47
N ASN A 162 -6.31 -13.92 10.05
CA ASN A 162 -6.61 -14.29 11.44
C ASN A 162 -5.76 -13.59 12.53
N ARG A 163 -5.01 -12.52 12.21
CA ARG A 163 -4.13 -11.85 13.17
C ARG A 163 -4.39 -10.36 13.32
N MET A 164 -4.45 -9.61 12.22
CA MET A 164 -4.58 -8.14 12.31
C MET A 164 -5.39 -7.53 11.18
N GLY A 165 -6.06 -6.43 11.51
CA GLY A 165 -6.73 -5.54 10.56
C GLY A 165 -6.42 -4.08 10.90
N ALA A 166 -6.06 -3.31 9.88
CA ALA A 166 -5.83 -1.87 9.96
C ALA A 166 -6.16 -1.22 8.62
N SER A 167 -6.14 0.11 8.60
CA SER A 167 -6.29 0.90 7.38
C SER A 167 -5.32 2.07 7.44
N MET A 168 -4.65 2.34 6.32
CA MET A 168 -3.74 3.46 6.17
C MET A 168 -4.37 4.49 5.22
N ARG A 169 -4.59 5.69 5.75
CA ARG A 169 -4.99 6.85 4.94
C ARG A 169 -3.76 7.52 4.31
N PRO A 170 -3.90 8.22 3.18
CA PRO A 170 -2.82 9.00 2.58
C PRO A 170 -2.09 9.93 3.55
N THR A 171 -2.82 10.57 4.46
CA THR A 171 -2.26 11.49 5.47
C THR A 171 -1.37 10.78 6.48
N HIS A 172 -1.66 9.52 6.82
CA HIS A 172 -0.80 8.73 7.70
C HIS A 172 0.58 8.52 7.09
N LEU A 173 0.64 8.12 5.82
CA LEU A 173 1.91 7.96 5.10
C LEU A 173 2.66 9.29 4.97
N ARG A 174 1.95 10.37 4.58
CA ARG A 174 2.52 11.72 4.49
C ARG A 174 3.19 12.12 5.81
N ASP A 175 2.48 11.96 6.92
CA ASP A 175 2.93 12.41 8.23
C ASP A 175 4.13 11.58 8.72
N MET A 176 4.11 10.25 8.53
CA MET A 176 5.27 9.40 8.85
C MET A 176 6.51 9.78 8.05
N LEU A 177 6.38 9.98 6.73
CA LEU A 177 7.51 10.37 5.89
C LEU A 177 8.05 11.76 6.26
N ALA A 178 7.17 12.71 6.59
CA ALA A 178 7.56 14.04 7.03
C ALA A 178 8.30 14.01 8.39
N GLN A 179 7.80 13.23 9.35
CA GLN A 179 8.44 13.04 10.66
C GLN A 179 9.82 12.38 10.54
N ALA A 180 9.99 11.47 9.60
CA ALA A 180 11.28 10.82 9.30
C ALA A 180 12.21 11.68 8.43
N GLY A 181 11.82 12.90 8.05
CA GLY A 181 12.66 13.78 7.23
C GLY A 181 12.83 13.35 5.77
N ILE A 182 12.03 12.40 5.28
CA ILE A 182 12.08 11.91 3.90
C ILE A 182 11.44 12.93 2.97
N ARG A 183 12.24 13.63 2.18
CA ARG A 183 11.80 14.72 1.29
C ARG A 183 11.67 14.27 -0.16
N ASN A 184 12.74 13.68 -0.71
CA ASN A 184 12.78 13.25 -2.11
C ASN A 184 12.23 11.84 -2.22
N ARG A 185 11.09 11.68 -2.89
CA ARG A 185 10.43 10.38 -2.89
C ARG A 185 9.63 10.06 -4.14
N VAL A 186 9.53 8.76 -4.42
CA VAL A 186 8.58 8.18 -5.37
C VAL A 186 7.64 7.28 -4.58
N VAL A 187 6.35 7.55 -4.61
CA VAL A 187 5.32 6.75 -3.94
C VAL A 187 4.47 6.05 -5.00
N ILE A 188 4.42 4.74 -4.95
CA ILE A 188 3.72 3.89 -5.90
C ILE A 188 2.66 3.12 -5.13
N VAL A 189 1.40 3.23 -5.51
CA VAL A 189 0.28 2.63 -4.79
C VAL A 189 -0.56 1.78 -5.74
N SER A 190 -0.49 0.46 -5.58
CA SER A 190 -1.31 -0.51 -6.29
C SER A 190 -2.51 -0.91 -5.43
N ALA A 191 -3.61 -0.18 -5.55
CA ALA A 191 -4.87 -0.45 -4.85
C ALA A 191 -6.06 0.24 -5.54
N CYS A 192 -7.28 -0.22 -5.25
CA CYS A 192 -8.50 0.53 -5.56
C CYS A 192 -8.47 1.91 -4.91
N PHE A 193 -9.05 2.93 -5.58
CA PHE A 193 -9.13 4.30 -5.08
C PHE A 193 -7.78 4.97 -4.76
N SER A 194 -6.67 4.39 -5.25
CA SER A 194 -5.31 4.81 -4.91
C SER A 194 -4.96 6.23 -5.35
N GLY A 195 -5.66 6.81 -6.33
CA GLY A 195 -5.55 8.21 -6.71
C GLY A 195 -5.77 9.19 -5.55
N ALA A 196 -6.43 8.76 -4.47
CA ALA A 196 -6.57 9.52 -3.23
C ALA A 196 -5.22 9.85 -2.54
N PHE A 197 -4.15 9.11 -2.85
CA PHE A 197 -2.81 9.36 -2.34
C PHE A 197 -2.12 10.56 -3.00
N ILE A 198 -2.58 11.01 -4.17
CA ILE A 198 -1.92 12.10 -4.91
C ILE A 198 -1.99 13.42 -4.15
N ALA A 199 -3.20 13.92 -3.87
CA ALA A 199 -3.36 15.27 -3.32
C ALA A 199 -2.69 15.47 -1.94
N PRO A 200 -2.68 14.49 -1.02
CA PRO A 200 -2.02 14.64 0.27
C PRO A 200 -0.49 14.54 0.22
N LEU A 201 0.08 13.88 -0.81
CA LEU A 201 1.54 13.67 -0.94
C LEU A 201 2.21 14.59 -1.96
N MET A 202 1.44 15.25 -2.83
CA MET A 202 2.00 16.05 -3.91
C MET A 202 2.78 17.27 -3.39
N ASP A 203 4.05 17.36 -3.79
CA ASP A 203 4.90 18.53 -3.63
C ASP A 203 6.01 18.51 -4.72
N ASP A 204 6.92 19.49 -4.73
CA ASP A 204 7.98 19.53 -5.74
C ASP A 204 8.95 18.33 -5.68
N ASN A 205 9.08 17.70 -4.52
CA ASN A 205 10.02 16.61 -4.23
C ASN A 205 9.36 15.23 -4.21
N THR A 206 8.13 15.13 -4.71
CA THR A 206 7.36 13.88 -4.69
C THR A 206 6.84 13.50 -6.07
N ILE A 207 7.04 12.25 -6.44
CA ILE A 207 6.32 11.58 -7.52
C ILE A 207 5.31 10.63 -6.88
N VAL A 208 4.06 10.64 -7.34
CA VAL A 208 3.03 9.68 -6.90
C VAL A 208 2.47 8.97 -8.13
N LEU A 209 2.51 7.64 -8.14
CA LEU A 209 1.99 6.77 -9.20
C LEU A 209 0.90 5.87 -8.61
N THR A 210 -0.27 5.82 -9.23
CA THR A 210 -1.44 5.14 -8.67
C THR A 210 -2.10 4.23 -9.68
N ALA A 211 -2.56 3.07 -9.23
CA ALA A 211 -3.20 2.05 -10.07
C ALA A 211 -4.63 2.42 -10.49
N ALA A 212 -5.29 3.35 -9.80
CA ALA A 212 -6.65 3.78 -10.13
C ALA A 212 -6.87 5.25 -9.75
N ALA A 213 -7.88 5.86 -10.38
CA ALA A 213 -8.42 7.15 -9.97
C ALA A 213 -9.04 7.09 -8.55
N PRO A 214 -9.17 8.23 -7.83
CA PRO A 214 -9.65 8.25 -6.44
C PRO A 214 -11.08 7.75 -6.26
N ASP A 215 -11.86 7.65 -7.33
CA ASP A 215 -13.26 7.24 -7.37
C ASP A 215 -13.47 5.89 -8.08
N ARG A 216 -12.39 5.14 -8.36
CA ARG A 216 -12.44 3.91 -9.16
C ARG A 216 -11.70 2.73 -8.52
N SER A 217 -12.18 1.52 -8.80
CA SER A 217 -11.48 0.28 -8.47
C SER A 217 -10.29 0.04 -9.42
N SER A 218 -9.28 -0.68 -8.95
CA SER A 218 -8.26 -1.33 -9.80
C SER A 218 -8.58 -2.84 -9.94
N PHE A 219 -7.86 -3.55 -10.83
CA PHE A 219 -8.19 -4.93 -11.19
C PHE A 219 -6.99 -5.88 -11.15
N GLY A 220 -7.27 -7.19 -11.22
CA GLY A 220 -6.26 -8.24 -11.24
C GLY A 220 -5.81 -8.74 -9.86
N CYS A 221 -6.55 -8.43 -8.79
CA CYS A 221 -6.22 -8.81 -7.42
C CYS A 221 -6.62 -10.26 -7.07
N GLN A 222 -6.87 -11.13 -8.05
CA GLN A 222 -7.29 -12.50 -7.74
C GLN A 222 -6.10 -13.34 -7.19
N PRO A 223 -6.30 -14.16 -6.14
CA PRO A 223 -5.24 -14.92 -5.49
C PRO A 223 -4.39 -15.84 -6.38
N GLN A 224 -4.91 -16.28 -7.51
CA GLN A 224 -4.25 -17.16 -8.48
C GLN A 224 -3.34 -16.42 -9.47
N ARG A 225 -3.38 -15.09 -9.51
CA ARG A 225 -2.55 -14.30 -10.42
C ARG A 225 -1.19 -14.03 -9.80
N ASP A 226 -0.16 -13.97 -10.64
CA ASP A 226 1.16 -13.53 -10.21
C ASP A 226 1.24 -12.01 -10.03
N TRP A 227 0.36 -11.28 -10.72
CA TRP A 227 0.34 -9.83 -10.78
C TRP A 227 -1.08 -9.26 -10.80
N THR A 228 -1.25 -8.11 -10.14
CA THR A 228 -2.35 -7.18 -10.45
C THR A 228 -2.19 -6.63 -11.86
N PHE A 229 -3.24 -6.03 -12.44
CA PHE A 229 -3.11 -5.41 -13.76
C PHE A 229 -2.08 -4.28 -13.74
N PHE A 230 -2.04 -3.50 -12.67
CA PHE A 230 -1.07 -2.43 -12.53
C PHE A 230 0.35 -2.98 -12.43
N GLY A 231 0.59 -3.95 -11.56
CA GLY A 231 1.93 -4.53 -11.40
C GLY A 231 2.43 -5.22 -12.66
N ASP A 232 1.56 -5.90 -13.40
CA ASP A 232 1.91 -6.57 -14.65
C ASP A 232 2.28 -5.54 -15.74
N ALA A 233 1.44 -4.52 -15.93
CA ALA A 233 1.68 -3.51 -16.95
C ALA A 233 2.89 -2.62 -16.62
N TYR A 234 3.01 -2.20 -15.36
CA TYR A 234 4.01 -1.25 -14.92
C TYR A 234 5.37 -1.92 -14.67
N PHE A 235 5.44 -2.86 -13.72
CA PHE A 235 6.72 -3.47 -13.35
C PHE A 235 7.14 -4.57 -14.33
N ASN A 236 6.27 -5.57 -14.51
CA ASN A 236 6.58 -6.80 -15.23
C ASN A 236 6.81 -6.57 -16.73
N THR A 237 6.08 -5.62 -17.32
CA THR A 237 6.16 -5.27 -18.74
C THR A 237 7.03 -4.04 -18.98
N ALA A 238 6.61 -2.86 -18.51
CA ALA A 238 7.23 -1.61 -18.95
C ALA A 238 8.61 -1.35 -18.30
N VAL A 239 8.72 -1.41 -16.97
CA VAL A 239 10.01 -1.21 -16.26
C VAL A 239 10.99 -2.32 -16.60
N ARG A 240 10.56 -3.60 -16.53
CA ARG A 240 11.43 -4.72 -16.94
C ARG A 240 11.83 -4.62 -18.42
N GLY A 241 10.99 -4.05 -19.27
CA GLY A 241 11.29 -3.73 -20.66
C GLY A 241 12.30 -2.58 -20.86
N GLY A 242 12.77 -1.96 -19.78
CA GLY A 242 13.82 -0.93 -19.78
C GLY A 242 13.32 0.51 -19.83
N ALA A 243 12.00 0.75 -19.81
CA ALA A 243 11.46 2.10 -19.77
C ALA A 243 11.80 2.80 -18.44
N ASN A 244 12.05 4.12 -18.48
CA ASN A 244 12.16 4.92 -17.25
C ASN A 244 10.83 4.86 -16.49
N LEU A 245 10.82 5.01 -15.17
CA LEU A 245 9.60 4.86 -14.35
C LEU A 245 8.43 5.74 -14.82
N ILE A 246 8.70 6.97 -15.24
CA ILE A 246 7.66 7.90 -15.72
C ILE A 246 7.11 7.45 -17.07
N ASP A 247 7.97 7.08 -18.01
CA ASP A 247 7.57 6.59 -19.34
C ASP A 247 6.86 5.22 -19.22
N ALA A 248 7.34 4.38 -18.31
CA ALA A 248 6.77 3.08 -17.99
C ALA A 248 5.34 3.22 -17.47
N PHE A 249 5.06 4.27 -16.69
CA PHE A 249 3.71 4.56 -16.22
C PHE A 249 2.76 4.89 -17.38
N ASP A 250 3.20 5.71 -18.32
CA ASP A 250 2.37 6.09 -19.48
C ASP A 250 2.09 4.89 -20.40
N GLN A 251 3.09 4.02 -20.58
CA GLN A 251 2.92 2.74 -21.28
C GLN A 251 1.94 1.82 -20.54
N ALA A 252 2.11 1.68 -19.22
CA ALA A 252 1.26 0.85 -18.39
C ALA A 252 -0.19 1.32 -18.41
N LYS A 253 -0.43 2.63 -18.34
CA LYS A 253 -1.78 3.21 -18.45
C LYS A 253 -2.47 2.79 -19.74
N THR A 254 -1.78 2.92 -20.87
CA THR A 254 -2.32 2.52 -22.19
C THR A 254 -2.62 1.02 -22.25
N LEU A 255 -1.73 0.21 -21.67
CA LEU A 255 -1.86 -1.25 -21.62
C LEU A 255 -3.05 -1.70 -20.76
N ILE A 256 -3.21 -1.10 -19.58
CA ILE A 256 -4.32 -1.37 -18.65
C ILE A 256 -5.66 -0.98 -19.27
N GLU A 257 -5.77 0.21 -19.87
CA GLU A 257 -7.00 0.65 -20.55
C GLU A 257 -7.43 -0.31 -21.67
N ARG A 258 -6.46 -0.89 -22.39
CA ARG A 258 -6.73 -1.92 -23.39
C ARG A 258 -7.26 -3.21 -22.74
N TRP A 259 -6.57 -3.74 -21.73
CA TRP A 259 -7.00 -4.97 -21.06
C TRP A 259 -8.37 -4.86 -20.41
N GLU A 260 -8.66 -3.73 -19.77
CA GLU A 260 -9.95 -3.46 -19.15
C GLU A 260 -11.08 -3.41 -20.18
N ARG A 261 -10.83 -2.79 -21.34
CA ARG A 261 -11.78 -2.76 -22.46
C ARG A 261 -12.03 -4.16 -23.02
N GLU A 262 -10.98 -4.93 -23.27
CA GLU A 262 -11.07 -6.30 -23.79
C GLU A 262 -11.85 -7.22 -22.85
N GLN A 263 -11.78 -6.96 -21.53
CA GLN A 263 -12.47 -7.74 -20.49
C GLN A 263 -13.79 -7.12 -20.02
N ASN A 264 -14.26 -6.04 -20.66
CA ASN A 264 -15.48 -5.32 -20.29
C ASN A 264 -15.54 -4.87 -18.81
N LEU A 265 -14.39 -4.50 -18.25
CA LEU A 265 -14.30 -3.98 -16.88
C LEU A 265 -14.69 -2.50 -16.87
N THR A 266 -15.69 -2.15 -16.05
CA THR A 266 -16.26 -0.80 -16.01
C THR A 266 -16.63 -0.36 -14.58
N PRO A 267 -16.39 0.91 -14.21
CA PRO A 267 -15.60 1.89 -14.96
C PRO A 267 -14.10 1.49 -15.02
N PRO A 268 -13.36 1.88 -16.08
CA PRO A 268 -11.94 1.56 -16.19
C PRO A 268 -11.15 2.24 -15.07
N SER A 269 -10.11 1.61 -14.54
CA SER A 269 -9.40 2.07 -13.34
C SER A 269 -8.81 3.48 -13.49
N ASN A 270 -8.40 3.84 -14.72
CA ASN A 270 -7.77 5.12 -15.06
C ASN A 270 -6.60 5.46 -14.12
N PRO A 271 -5.46 4.75 -14.23
CA PRO A 271 -4.25 5.07 -13.48
C PRO A 271 -3.88 6.55 -13.58
N GLN A 272 -3.45 7.14 -12.46
CA GLN A 272 -3.06 8.55 -12.36
C GLN A 272 -1.64 8.72 -11.82
N ARG A 273 -0.97 9.80 -12.24
CA ARG A 273 0.33 10.20 -11.71
C ARG A 273 0.39 11.68 -11.40
N TYR A 274 1.20 12.02 -10.40
CA TYR A 274 1.70 13.36 -10.15
C TYR A 274 3.23 13.33 -10.17
N VAL A 275 3.85 14.35 -10.76
CA VAL A 275 5.31 14.40 -10.96
C VAL A 275 5.83 15.76 -10.50
N GLY A 276 6.34 15.81 -9.28
CA GLY A 276 7.03 16.98 -8.75
C GLY A 276 8.30 17.29 -9.56
N PRO A 277 8.57 18.56 -9.93
CA PRO A 277 9.68 18.92 -10.80
C PRO A 277 11.05 18.53 -10.24
N ARG A 278 11.30 18.69 -8.93
CA ARG A 278 12.59 18.35 -8.31
C ARG A 278 12.79 16.85 -8.20
N ALA A 279 11.74 16.12 -7.79
CA ALA A 279 11.78 14.66 -7.80
C ALA A 279 12.03 14.09 -9.19
N ASN A 280 11.40 14.65 -10.22
CA ASN A 280 11.61 14.22 -11.60
C ASN A 280 13.05 14.44 -12.09
N GLU A 281 13.66 15.56 -11.72
CA GLU A 281 15.07 15.79 -12.05
C GLU A 281 15.98 14.77 -11.36
N MET A 282 15.74 14.54 -10.07
CA MET A 282 16.50 13.59 -9.26
C MET A 282 16.35 12.15 -9.75
N LEU A 283 15.12 11.69 -10.00
CA LEU A 283 14.84 10.36 -10.53
C LEU A 283 15.56 10.14 -11.87
N ARG A 284 15.53 11.15 -12.76
CA ARG A 284 16.27 11.08 -14.03
C ARG A 284 17.78 10.97 -13.83
N ARG A 285 18.37 11.58 -12.78
CA ARG A 285 19.80 11.38 -12.45
C ARG A 285 20.06 9.96 -11.95
N VAL A 286 19.21 9.47 -11.06
CA VAL A 286 19.26 8.09 -10.52
C VAL A 286 19.22 7.06 -11.65
N GLU A 287 18.23 7.11 -12.53
CA GLU A 287 18.06 6.13 -13.61
C GLU A 287 19.22 6.17 -14.62
N ARG A 288 19.77 7.36 -14.90
CA ARG A 288 20.98 7.47 -15.75
C ARG A 288 22.20 6.85 -15.09
N ALA A 289 22.40 7.07 -13.79
CA ALA A 289 23.51 6.50 -13.05
C ALA A 289 23.41 4.97 -12.94
N ALA A 290 22.19 4.43 -12.77
CA ALA A 290 21.96 2.99 -12.70
C ALA A 290 22.25 2.27 -14.03
N ARG A 291 21.89 2.86 -15.17
CA ARG A 291 22.16 2.29 -16.51
C ARG A 291 23.64 2.26 -16.91
N GLY A 292 24.48 3.05 -16.25
CA GLY A 292 25.91 3.09 -16.51
C GLY A 292 26.73 2.06 -15.73
N ARG A 293 26.09 1.24 -14.88
CA ARG A 293 26.70 0.17 -14.10
C ARG A 293 26.52 -1.18 -14.80
#